data_AF-A0AAJ6ACW7-F1
#
_entry.id   AF-A0AAJ6ACW7-F1
#
_cell.length_a   1.000
_cell.length_b   1.000
_cell.length_c   1.000
_cell.angle_alpha   90.00
_cell.angle_beta   90.00
_cell.angle_gamma   90.00
#
_symmetry.space_group_name_H-M   'P 1'
#
loop_
_entity.id
_entity.type
_entity.pdbx_description
1 polymer ?
#
loop_
_entity_poly.entity_id
_entity_poly.type
_entity_poly.pdbx_seq_one_letter_code
_entity_poly.pdbx_strand_id
1 'polypeptide(L)'
;MKILYFTHDFSSENVKFAKENGLTLRNLGAYHATDFIEQCDAVCGDIPERYQHLPKHTLPEQSSQEKPLDKMTVPELTTALKALNVEIPQGAKKDELIALLKQAKGGDNDPERTNG
;
A
#
# COMPACT_ATOMS: atom_id res chain seq x y z
N MET A 1 13.63 15.85 14.55
CA MET A 1 13.80 15.27 13.23
C MET A 1 12.46 15.33 12.51
N LYS A 2 12.39 16.08 11.42
CA LYS A 2 11.19 16.31 10.62
C LYS A 2 11.33 15.56 9.30
N ILE A 3 10.42 14.63 9.06
CA ILE A 3 10.42 13.80 7.86
C ILE A 3 9.15 14.15 7.07
N LEU A 4 9.31 14.57 5.81
CA LEU A 4 8.17 14.81 4.94
C LEU A 4 7.78 13.52 4.23
N TYR A 5 6.52 13.15 4.35
CA TYR A 5 5.93 12.02 3.64
C TYR A 5 5.03 12.54 2.53
N PHE A 6 5.52 12.45 1.30
CA PHE A 6 4.78 12.86 0.12
C PHE A 6 3.90 11.70 -0.35
N THR A 7 2.61 11.97 -0.52
CA THR A 7 1.64 10.97 -0.97
C THR A 7 0.45 11.65 -1.62
N HIS A 8 -0.29 10.88 -2.42
CA HIS A 8 -1.63 11.25 -2.88
C HIS A 8 -2.72 10.59 -2.02
N ASP A 9 -2.37 9.62 -1.17
CA ASP A 9 -3.31 8.89 -0.34
C ASP A 9 -3.43 9.53 1.05
N PHE A 10 -4.57 10.16 1.32
CA PHE A 10 -4.90 10.76 2.63
C PHE A 10 -5.93 9.93 3.38
N SER A 11 -5.94 8.61 3.13
CA SER A 11 -6.81 7.70 3.87
C SER A 11 -6.51 7.79 5.37
N SER A 12 -7.51 7.46 6.18
CA SER A 12 -7.37 7.48 7.64
C SER A 12 -6.25 6.56 8.13
N GLU A 13 -5.98 5.47 7.39
CA GLU A 13 -4.90 4.52 7.64
C GLU A 13 -3.53 5.16 7.40
N ASN A 14 -3.35 5.84 6.26
CA ASN A 14 -2.09 6.50 5.93
C ASN A 14 -1.81 7.71 6.83
N VAL A 15 -2.85 8.46 7.23
CA VAL A 15 -2.76 9.54 8.22
C VAL A 15 -2.34 9.01 9.58
N LYS A 16 -2.92 7.90 10.01
CA LYS A 16 -2.57 7.27 11.28
C LYS A 16 -1.13 6.77 11.25
N PHE A 17 -0.73 6.07 10.20
CA PHE A 17 0.64 5.59 10.02
C PHE A 17 1.65 6.75 10.08
N ALA A 18 1.40 7.83 9.33
CA ALA A 18 2.27 9.00 9.34
C ALA A 18 2.42 9.57 10.75
N LYS A 19 1.32 9.70 11.48
CA LYS A 19 1.33 10.19 12.86
C LYS A 19 2.07 9.24 13.81
N GLU A 20 1.85 7.93 13.71
CA GLU A 20 2.51 6.91 14.53
C GLU A 20 4.02 6.85 14.31
N ASN A 21 4.47 7.14 13.09
CA ASN A 21 5.90 7.19 12.72
C ASN A 21 6.51 8.60 12.79
N GLY A 22 5.77 9.60 13.29
CA GLY A 22 6.27 10.98 13.41
C GLY A 22 6.52 11.70 12.07
N LEU A 23 5.86 11.26 11.00
CA LEU A 23 5.97 11.79 9.65
C LEU A 23 5.00 12.95 9.42
N THR A 24 5.42 13.92 8.61
CA THR A 24 4.58 15.04 8.18
C THR A 24 4.04 14.77 6.79
N LEU A 25 2.74 14.50 6.69
CA LEU A 25 2.06 14.27 5.42
C LEU A 25 2.03 15.53 4.54
N ARG A 26 2.39 15.36 3.26
CA ARG A 26 2.35 16.41 2.24
C ARG A 26 1.66 15.91 0.99
N ASN A 27 0.70 16.70 0.51
CA ASN A 27 -0.05 16.39 -0.70
C ASN A 27 0.81 16.69 -1.90
N LEU A 28 1.22 15.64 -2.61
CA LEU A 28 2.00 15.80 -3.82
C LEU A 28 1.19 16.45 -4.95
N GLY A 29 -0.12 16.22 -5.01
CA GLY A 29 -0.99 16.85 -5.99
C GLY A 29 -1.18 18.36 -5.80
N ALA A 30 -0.90 18.87 -4.59
CA ALA A 30 -0.90 20.30 -4.29
C ALA A 30 0.51 20.92 -4.39
N TYR A 31 1.52 20.13 -4.75
CA TYR A 31 2.88 20.61 -4.89
C TYR A 31 3.08 21.31 -6.24
N HIS A 32 3.51 22.57 -6.22
CA HIS A 32 3.96 23.27 -7.43
C HIS A 32 5.47 23.50 -7.39
N ALA A 33 6.13 23.44 -8.55
CA ALA A 33 7.58 23.65 -8.63
C ALA A 33 8.03 25.06 -8.16
N THR A 34 7.09 26.02 -8.17
CA THR A 34 7.27 27.40 -7.70
C THR A 34 7.09 27.55 -6.20
N ASP A 35 6.60 26.53 -5.49
CA ASP A 35 6.47 26.58 -4.04
C ASP A 35 7.82 26.60 -3.34
N PHE A 36 7.80 27.17 -2.14
CA PHE A 36 8.95 27.16 -1.24
C PHE A 36 9.28 25.72 -0.81
N ILE A 37 10.58 25.37 -0.81
CA ILE A 37 11.05 24.09 -0.30
C ILE A 37 11.00 24.14 1.22
N GLU A 38 10.09 23.37 1.82
CA GLU A 38 9.94 23.27 3.25
C GLU A 38 11.16 22.58 3.87
N GLN A 39 11.73 23.22 4.90
CA GLN A 39 12.86 22.65 5.63
C GLN A 39 12.44 21.36 6.36
N CYS A 40 13.24 20.31 6.14
CA CYS A 40 13.09 18.98 6.72
C CYS A 40 14.45 18.25 6.78
N ASP A 41 14.54 17.21 7.61
CA ASP A 41 15.73 16.39 7.78
C ASP A 41 15.78 15.23 6.76
N ALA A 42 14.61 14.71 6.38
CA ALA A 42 14.50 13.62 5.42
C ALA A 42 13.13 13.62 4.71
N VAL A 43 13.04 12.85 3.63
CA VAL A 43 11.83 12.71 2.80
C VAL A 43 11.52 11.25 2.47
N CYS A 44 10.26 10.92 2.29
CA CYS A 44 9.80 9.57 1.97
C CYS A 44 8.49 9.59 1.15
N GLY A 45 8.13 8.43 0.58
CA GLY A 45 6.96 8.29 -0.31
C GLY A 45 7.24 8.75 -1.75
N ASP A 46 6.25 9.40 -2.36
CA ASP A 46 6.31 9.96 -3.72
C ASP A 46 7.08 11.29 -3.75
N ILE A 47 8.40 11.23 -3.62
CA ILE A 47 9.26 12.41 -3.43
C ILE A 47 9.31 13.28 -4.71
N PRO A 48 8.93 14.58 -4.65
CA PRO A 48 9.05 15.49 -5.79
C PRO A 48 10.51 15.80 -6.13
N GLU A 49 10.79 16.10 -7.41
CA GLU A 49 12.14 16.33 -7.95
C GLU A 49 12.99 17.28 -7.08
N ARG A 50 12.38 18.38 -6.65
CA ARG A 50 13.02 19.40 -5.83
C ARG A 50 13.47 18.91 -4.45
N TYR A 51 12.92 17.81 -3.94
CA TYR A 51 13.29 17.20 -2.66
C TYR A 51 14.15 15.94 -2.84
N GLN A 52 14.41 15.48 -4.07
CA GLN A 52 15.20 14.27 -4.30
C GLN A 52 16.68 14.39 -3.88
N HIS A 53 17.18 15.62 -3.71
CA HIS A 53 18.51 15.90 -3.19
C HIS A 53 18.63 15.72 -1.66
N LEU A 54 17.50 15.56 -0.96
CA LEU A 54 17.45 15.39 0.49
C LEU A 54 17.59 13.91 0.90
N PRO A 55 17.95 13.64 2.17
CA PRO A 55 18.05 12.28 2.67
C PRO A 55 16.72 11.54 2.54
N LYS A 56 16.75 10.33 1.99
CA LYS A 56 15.57 9.49 1.90
C LYS A 56 15.41 8.71 3.19
N HIS A 57 14.25 8.84 3.84
CA HIS A 57 13.89 8.02 4.97
C HIS A 57 13.20 6.76 4.44
N THR A 58 13.82 5.60 4.69
CA THR A 58 13.18 4.32 4.42
C THR A 58 12.06 4.15 5.43
N LEU A 59 10.82 4.20 4.94
CA LEU A 59 9.67 3.82 5.76
C LEU A 59 9.86 2.35 6.14
N PRO A 60 9.61 1.95 7.40
CA PRO A 60 9.40 0.54 7.68
C PRO A 60 8.33 0.08 6.69
N GLU A 61 8.61 -0.99 5.91
CA GLU A 61 7.70 -1.49 4.88
C GLU A 61 6.29 -1.50 5.46
N GLN A 62 5.53 -0.46 5.10
CA GLN A 62 4.14 -0.33 5.45
C GLN A 62 3.55 -1.35 4.51
N SER A 63 3.43 -2.60 4.99
CA SER A 63 2.68 -3.65 4.33
C SER A 63 1.47 -2.94 3.77
N SER A 64 1.42 -2.80 2.45
CA SER A 64 0.28 -2.16 1.80
C SER A 64 -0.90 -2.83 2.46
N GLN A 65 -1.66 -2.07 3.25
CA GLN A 65 -2.86 -2.60 3.86
C GLN A 65 -3.83 -2.70 2.69
N GLU A 66 -3.57 -3.69 1.82
CA GLU A 66 -4.59 -4.32 1.03
C GLU A 66 -5.67 -4.61 2.05
N LYS A 67 -6.80 -3.88 1.91
CA LYS A 67 -7.96 -4.03 2.78
C LYS A 67 -8.10 -5.52 3.07
N PRO A 68 -8.11 -5.96 4.35
CA PRO A 68 -8.10 -7.37 4.67
C PRO A 68 -9.22 -8.04 3.87
N LEU A 69 -8.91 -9.18 3.23
CA LEU A 69 -9.79 -9.81 2.25
C LEU A 69 -11.22 -10.01 2.82
N ASP A 70 -11.30 -10.27 4.12
CA ASP A 70 -12.52 -10.41 4.92
C ASP A 70 -13.40 -9.15 4.96
N LYS A 71 -12.82 -7.97 4.78
CA LYS A 71 -13.52 -6.68 4.66
C LYS A 71 -13.85 -6.28 3.23
N MET A 72 -13.32 -6.97 2.22
CA MET A 72 -13.70 -6.73 0.82
C MET A 72 -15.12 -7.24 0.56
N THR A 73 -15.82 -6.59 -0.36
CA THR A 73 -17.13 -7.04 -0.86
C THR A 73 -16.96 -8.10 -1.95
N VAL A 74 -18.00 -8.91 -2.20
CA VAL A 74 -18.03 -9.89 -3.31
C VAL A 74 -17.58 -9.29 -4.66
N PRO A 75 -18.09 -8.11 -5.11
CA PRO A 75 -17.63 -7.50 -6.35
C PRO A 75 -16.15 -7.06 -6.32
N GLU A 76 -15.64 -6.56 -5.18
CA GLU A 76 -14.22 -6.22 -5.04
C GLU A 76 -13.33 -7.47 -5.14
N LEU A 77 -13.71 -8.57 -4.46
CA LEU A 77 -12.98 -9.84 -4.51
C LEU A 77 -12.98 -10.43 -5.93
N THR A 78 -14.13 -10.39 -6.60
CA THR A 78 -14.29 -10.87 -7.98
C THR A 78 -13.43 -10.06 -8.94
N THR A 79 -13.38 -8.73 -8.76
CA THR A 79 -12.55 -7.84 -9.58
C THR A 79 -11.07 -8.15 -9.38
N ALA A 80 -10.64 -8.34 -8.13
CA ALA A 80 -9.25 -8.67 -7.82
C ALA A 80 -8.85 -10.06 -8.37
N LEU A 81 -9.74 -11.06 -8.30
CA LEU A 81 -9.53 -12.37 -8.93
C LEU A 81 -9.42 -12.28 -10.45
N LYS A 82 -10.29 -11.52 -11.10
CA LYS A 82 -10.23 -11.28 -12.55
C LYS A 82 -8.95 -10.54 -12.96
N ALA A 83 -8.50 -9.57 -12.17
CA ALA A 83 -7.25 -8.86 -12.40
C ALA A 83 -6.02 -9.80 -12.35
N LEU A 84 -6.10 -10.86 -11.54
CA LEU A 84 -5.11 -11.93 -11.44
C LEU A 84 -5.34 -13.07 -12.43
N ASN A 85 -6.34 -12.93 -13.33
CA ASN A 85 -6.73 -13.95 -14.30
C ASN A 85 -7.10 -15.30 -13.67
N VAL A 86 -7.66 -15.27 -12.45
CA VAL A 86 -8.14 -16.44 -11.71
C VAL A 86 -9.58 -16.72 -12.12
N GLU A 87 -9.86 -17.98 -12.43
CA GLU A 87 -11.20 -18.43 -12.81
C GLU A 87 -12.13 -18.44 -11.59
N ILE A 88 -13.28 -17.79 -11.72
CA ILE A 88 -14.22 -17.59 -10.62
C ILE A 88 -15.40 -18.55 -10.80
N PRO A 89 -15.62 -19.52 -9.90
CA PRO A 89 -16.72 -20.45 -10.03
C PRO A 89 -18.07 -19.72 -9.93
N GLN A 90 -19.02 -20.11 -10.80
CA GLN A 90 -20.36 -19.51 -10.81
C GLN A 90 -21.08 -19.87 -9.50
N GLY A 91 -21.45 -18.84 -8.71
CA GLY A 91 -22.08 -19.02 -7.40
C GLY A 91 -21.09 -19.09 -6.23
N ALA A 92 -19.81 -18.78 -6.45
CA ALA A 92 -18.81 -18.68 -5.40
C ALA A 92 -19.27 -17.74 -4.26
N LYS A 93 -19.12 -18.21 -3.02
CA LYS A 93 -19.41 -17.41 -1.83
C LYS A 93 -18.24 -16.49 -1.49
N LYS A 94 -18.50 -15.47 -0.69
CA LYS A 94 -17.47 -14.52 -0.23
C LYS A 94 -16.23 -15.23 0.34
N ASP A 95 -16.43 -16.23 1.20
CA ASP A 95 -15.34 -17.01 1.80
C ASP A 95 -14.48 -17.74 0.75
N GLU A 96 -15.09 -18.28 -0.30
CA GLU A 96 -14.36 -18.95 -1.38
C GLU A 96 -13.58 -17.96 -2.25
N LEU A 97 -14.17 -16.79 -2.53
CA LEU A 97 -13.48 -15.73 -3.26
C LEU A 97 -12.27 -15.20 -2.47
N ILE A 98 -12.39 -15.08 -1.14
CA ILE A 98 -11.27 -14.72 -0.25
C ILE A 98 -10.18 -15.79 -0.32
N ALA A 99 -10.54 -17.08 -0.22
CA ALA A 99 -9.60 -18.18 -0.28
C ALA A 99 -8.83 -18.22 -1.61
N LEU A 100 -9.54 -18.08 -2.74
CA LEU A 100 -8.94 -18.01 -4.08
C LEU A 100 -8.01 -16.80 -4.20
N LEU A 101 -8.42 -15.65 -3.69
CA LEU A 101 -7.63 -14.43 -3.81
C LEU A 101 -6.38 -14.47 -2.93
N LYS A 102 -6.48 -15.08 -1.75
CA LYS A 102 -5.34 -15.35 -0.87
C LYS A 102 -4.36 -16.32 -1.54
N GLN A 103 -4.86 -17.39 -2.16
CA GLN A 103 -4.04 -18.34 -2.91
C GLN A 103 -3.35 -17.68 -4.11
N ALA A 104 -4.03 -16.76 -4.80
CA ALA A 104 -3.50 -16.09 -5.97
C ALA A 104 -2.51 -14.96 -5.65
N LYS A 105 -2.71 -14.21 -4.55
CA LYS A 105 -1.81 -13.13 -4.10
C LYS A 105 -0.62 -13.62 -3.28
N GLY A 106 -0.79 -14.72 -2.56
CA GLY A 106 0.16 -15.22 -1.58
C GLY A 106 0.26 -16.72 -1.67
N GLY A 107 0.94 -17.21 -2.70
CA GLY A 107 1.58 -18.52 -2.69
C GLY A 107 2.72 -18.58 -1.65
N ASP A 108 2.46 -18.17 -0.41
CA ASP A 108 3.15 -18.66 0.78
C ASP A 108 2.43 -19.94 1.19
N ASN A 109 2.54 -20.93 0.30
CA ASN A 109 2.37 -22.33 0.67
C ASN A 109 3.79 -22.87 0.74
N ASP A 110 4.50 -22.61 1.84
CA ASP A 110 5.32 -23.67 2.41
C ASP A 110 4.34 -24.65 3.07
N PRO A 111 4.10 -25.79 2.42
CA PRO A 111 4.13 -27.01 3.19
C PRO A 111 5.15 -27.92 2.51
N GLU A 112 6.33 -28.03 3.12
CA GLU A 112 6.97 -29.33 3.34
C GLU A 112 6.73 -30.36 2.21
N ARG A 113 7.47 -30.27 1.09
CA ARG A 113 7.57 -31.38 0.13
C ARG A 113 8.75 -31.26 -0.84
N THR A 114 9.93 -31.68 -0.38
CA THR A 114 10.77 -32.54 -1.21
C THR A 114 11.53 -33.52 -0.32
N ASN A 115 10.84 -34.56 0.14
CA ASN A 115 11.48 -35.85 0.34
C ASN A 115 11.50 -36.51 -1.04
N GLY A 116 12.70 -36.67 -1.59
CA GLY A 116 12.99 -37.33 -2.86
C GLY A 116 14.47 -37.65 -2.91
#